data_AF-A0A353F5Y0-F1
#
_entry.id   AF-A0A353F5Y0-F1
#
_cell.length_a   1.000
_cell.length_b   1.000
_cell.length_c   1.000
_cell.angle_alpha   90.00
_cell.angle_beta   90.00
_cell.angle_gamma   90.00
#
_symmetry.space_group_name_H-M   'P 1'
#
loop_
_entity.id
_entity.type
_entity.pdbx_description
1 polymer ?
#
loop_
_entity_poly.entity_id
_entity_poly.type
_entity_poly.pdbx_seq_one_letter_code
_entity_poly.pdbx_strand_id
1 'polypeptide(L)'
;MKKLTQLIRALLTSLSLVTLPIWAQGPDSGVELELAPNVKNFKELQRLDRQIVELSKRAQPATVCLVSKDGRGSGSGVVVSEDGLILTAAHVTSSMPNGVIVIFPDGTRKTGEILGADYDRDASMVQITDQGQYPF
;
A
#
# COMPACT_ATOMS: atom_id res chain seq x y z
N MET A 1 -47.94 38.04 3.71
CA MET A 1 -47.26 37.54 4.93
C MET A 1 -47.11 36.03 5.00
N LYS A 2 -48.09 35.21 4.56
CA LYS A 2 -48.01 33.72 4.61
C LYS A 2 -46.95 33.06 3.70
N LYS A 3 -46.54 33.71 2.60
CA LYS A 3 -45.52 33.18 1.67
C LYS A 3 -44.08 33.30 2.20
N LEU A 4 -43.79 34.30 3.04
CA LEU A 4 -42.46 34.53 3.59
C LEU A 4 -42.13 33.53 4.72
N THR A 5 -43.13 33.16 5.53
CA THR A 5 -42.99 32.12 6.56
C THR A 5 -42.86 30.71 5.98
N GLN A 6 -43.41 30.43 4.80
CA GLN A 6 -43.19 29.16 4.10
C GLN A 6 -41.78 29.05 3.51
N LEU A 7 -41.22 30.14 2.98
CA LEU A 7 -39.85 30.16 2.46
C LEU A 7 -38.81 29.97 3.58
N ILE A 8 -39.02 30.60 4.75
CA ILE A 8 -38.12 30.47 5.90
C ILE A 8 -38.16 29.04 6.46
N ARG A 9 -39.34 28.40 6.50
CA ARG A 9 -39.47 27.00 6.91
C ARG A 9 -38.83 26.01 5.93
N ALA A 10 -38.88 26.28 4.63
CA ALA A 10 -38.24 25.45 3.62
C ALA A 10 -36.70 25.55 3.65
N LEU A 11 -36.16 26.74 3.97
CA LEU A 11 -34.71 26.97 4.07
C LEU A 11 -34.09 26.33 5.32
N LEU A 12 -34.87 26.22 6.42
CA LEU A 12 -34.43 25.59 7.67
C LEU A 12 -34.48 24.07 7.63
N THR A 13 -35.31 23.46 6.78
CA THR A 13 -35.40 22.00 6.62
C THR A 13 -34.34 21.40 5.69
N SER A 14 -33.64 22.21 4.88
CA SER A 14 -32.53 21.73 4.03
C SER A 14 -31.17 21.75 4.72
N LEU A 15 -31.06 22.32 5.93
CA LEU A 15 -29.79 22.47 6.65
C LEU A 15 -29.56 21.38 7.71
N SER A 16 -30.52 20.47 7.92
CA SER A 16 -30.45 19.41 8.95
C SER A 16 -30.02 18.04 8.41
N LEU A 17 -29.58 17.93 7.15
CA LEU A 17 -29.13 16.66 6.55
C LEU A 17 -27.61 16.57 6.28
N VAL A 18 -26.81 17.56 6.71
CA VAL A 18 -25.36 17.56 6.51
C VAL A 18 -24.62 17.85 7.82
N THR A 19 -24.90 17.06 8.86
CA THR A 19 -24.12 17.07 10.11
C THR A 19 -23.71 15.67 10.54
N LEU A 20 -23.44 14.78 9.58
CA LEU A 20 -22.53 13.67 9.86
C LEU A 20 -21.13 14.16 9.49
N PRO A 21 -20.19 14.25 10.44
CA PRO A 21 -18.82 14.55 10.10
C PRO A 21 -18.34 13.43 9.17
N ILE A 22 -17.92 13.80 7.95
CA ILE A 22 -17.27 12.91 6.98
C ILE A 22 -16.01 12.26 7.57
N TRP A 23 -15.52 12.76 8.71
CA TRP A 23 -14.42 12.23 9.52
C TRP A 23 -14.81 11.05 10.42
N ALA A 24 -16.10 10.73 10.59
CA ALA A 24 -16.53 9.54 11.35
C ALA A 24 -16.38 8.23 10.57
N GLN A 25 -15.90 8.28 9.32
CA GLN A 25 -15.47 7.12 8.54
C GLN A 25 -13.94 7.03 8.51
N GLY A 26 -13.29 7.29 9.64
CA GLY A 26 -11.94 6.78 9.84
C GLY A 26 -11.93 5.26 9.67
N PRO A 27 -10.78 4.63 9.36
CA PRO A 27 -10.68 3.17 9.27
C PRO A 27 -10.81 2.52 10.66
N ASP A 28 -11.96 2.72 11.32
CA ASP A 28 -12.37 2.11 12.58
C ASP A 28 -13.14 0.82 12.35
N SER A 29 -13.10 0.24 11.13
CA SER A 29 -13.23 -1.21 11.04
C SER A 29 -11.93 -1.79 11.60
N GLY A 30 -11.81 -1.77 12.93
CA GLY A 30 -10.81 -2.54 13.64
C GLY A 30 -10.93 -3.96 13.15
N VAL A 31 -10.01 -4.35 12.25
CA VAL A 31 -9.75 -5.75 11.98
C VAL A 31 -9.34 -6.27 13.35
N GLU A 32 -10.22 -7.06 13.98
CA GLU A 32 -9.85 -7.79 15.18
C GLU A 32 -8.63 -8.62 14.79
N LEU A 33 -7.46 -8.19 15.30
CA LEU A 33 -6.20 -8.84 14.96
C LEU A 33 -6.31 -10.25 15.51
N GLU A 34 -6.59 -11.21 14.63
CA GLU A 34 -6.55 -12.61 14.99
C GLU A 34 -5.13 -12.87 15.49
N LEU A 35 -5.00 -13.16 16.79
CA LEU A 35 -3.70 -13.40 17.41
C LEU A 35 -3.01 -14.51 16.62
N ALA A 36 -1.72 -14.32 16.32
CA ALA A 36 -0.93 -15.32 15.64
C ALA A 36 -1.12 -16.68 16.33
N PRO A 37 -1.32 -17.78 15.57
CA PRO A 37 -1.65 -19.07 16.14
C PRO A 37 -0.57 -19.48 17.16
N ASN A 38 -0.98 -19.72 18.40
CA ASN A 38 -0.09 -20.26 19.42
C ASN A 38 0.23 -21.71 19.08
N VAL A 39 1.46 -21.96 18.64
CA VAL A 39 1.96 -23.28 18.26
C VAL A 39 2.23 -24.12 19.51
N LYS A 40 1.48 -25.21 19.71
CA LYS A 40 1.52 -25.99 20.97
C LYS A 40 2.42 -27.21 20.93
N ASN A 41 2.80 -27.68 19.75
CA ASN A 41 3.60 -28.89 19.57
C ASN A 41 4.36 -28.90 18.24
N PHE A 42 5.28 -29.85 18.10
CA PHE A 42 6.12 -29.99 16.90
C PHE A 42 5.33 -30.20 15.61
N LYS A 43 4.22 -30.95 15.66
CA LYS A 43 3.38 -31.22 14.47
C LYS A 43 2.71 -29.93 13.97
N GLU A 44 2.23 -29.09 14.89
CA GLU A 44 1.70 -27.77 14.57
C GLU A 44 2.76 -26.84 14.02
N LEU A 45 3.98 -26.86 14.59
CA LEU A 45 5.11 -26.07 14.08
C LEU A 45 5.45 -26.45 12.64
N GLN A 46 5.55 -27.73 12.35
CA GLN A 46 5.79 -28.22 10.98
C GLN A 46 4.67 -27.84 10.01
N ARG A 47 3.42 -27.77 10.49
CA ARG A 47 2.30 -27.32 9.66
C ARG A 47 2.42 -25.83 9.35
N LEU A 48 2.72 -25.01 10.35
CA LEU A 48 2.89 -23.56 10.18
C LEU A 48 4.07 -23.25 9.24
N ASP A 49 5.19 -23.95 9.40
CA ASP A 49 6.36 -23.82 8.54
C ASP A 49 6.00 -24.07 7.06
N ARG A 50 5.32 -25.19 6.76
CA ARG A 50 4.82 -25.45 5.40
C ARG A 50 3.91 -24.34 4.88
N GLN A 51 3.01 -23.81 5.73
CA GLN A 51 2.13 -22.71 5.32
C GLN A 51 2.91 -21.43 5.00
N ILE A 52 3.92 -21.09 5.80
CA ILE A 52 4.79 -19.92 5.56
C ILE A 52 5.60 -20.11 4.28
N VAL A 53 6.18 -21.29 4.06
CA VAL A 53 6.95 -21.59 2.84
C VAL A 53 6.07 -21.47 1.59
N GLU A 54 4.86 -22.04 1.61
CA GLU A 54 3.93 -21.94 0.48
C GLU A 54 3.38 -20.52 0.26
N LEU A 55 3.17 -19.75 1.33
CA LEU A 55 2.83 -18.33 1.21
C LEU A 55 3.98 -17.52 0.58
N SER A 56 5.21 -17.75 1.06
CA SER A 56 6.41 -17.09 0.55
C SER A 56 6.59 -17.34 -0.94
N LYS A 57 6.44 -18.59 -1.41
CA LYS A 57 6.50 -18.92 -2.84
C LYS A 57 5.50 -18.14 -3.69
N ARG A 58 4.31 -17.86 -3.17
CA ARG A 58 3.27 -17.11 -3.88
C ARG A 58 3.55 -15.60 -3.90
N ALA A 59 4.04 -15.03 -2.81
CA ALA A 59 4.28 -13.59 -2.69
C ALA A 59 5.63 -13.14 -3.27
N GLN A 60 6.62 -14.04 -3.31
CA GLN A 60 7.98 -13.73 -3.72
C GLN A 60 8.08 -13.12 -5.12
N PRO A 61 7.38 -13.60 -6.18
CA PRO A 61 7.53 -13.04 -7.53
C PRO A 61 7.29 -11.53 -7.62
N ALA A 62 6.32 -11.01 -6.85
CA ALA A 62 5.98 -9.59 -6.81
C ALA A 62 6.83 -8.77 -5.82
N THR A 63 7.61 -9.44 -4.95
CA THR A 63 8.44 -8.78 -3.93
C THR A 63 9.81 -8.47 -4.50
N VAL A 64 10.12 -7.17 -4.63
CA VAL A 64 11.34 -6.68 -5.28
C VAL A 64 12.26 -5.95 -4.31
N CYS A 65 13.55 -5.97 -4.60
CA CYS A 65 14.54 -5.13 -3.93
C CYS A 65 14.70 -3.83 -4.72
N LEU A 66 14.69 -2.70 -4.02
CA LEU A 66 14.89 -1.36 -4.57
C LEU A 66 16.24 -0.85 -4.10
N VAL A 67 17.11 -0.43 -5.01
CA VAL A 67 18.39 0.19 -4.66
C VAL A 67 18.56 1.51 -5.39
N SER A 68 19.16 2.50 -4.71
CA SER A 68 19.51 3.77 -5.34
C SER A 68 20.54 3.54 -6.45
N LYS A 69 20.43 4.29 -7.56
CA LYS A 69 21.42 4.23 -8.65
C LYS A 69 22.86 4.54 -8.21
N ASP A 70 23.03 5.33 -7.14
CA ASP A 70 24.34 5.65 -6.56
C ASP A 70 24.78 4.68 -5.44
N GLY A 71 23.99 3.65 -5.15
CA GLY A 71 24.29 2.61 -4.17
C GLY A 71 24.15 3.02 -2.70
N ARG A 72 23.64 4.22 -2.39
CA ARG A 72 23.58 4.75 -1.01
C ARG A 72 22.24 4.56 -0.30
N GLY A 73 21.28 3.86 -0.91
CA GLY A 73 19.96 3.57 -0.35
C GLY A 73 19.45 2.23 -0.84
N SER A 74 18.71 1.51 0.02
CA SER A 74 18.12 0.22 -0.28
C SER A 74 16.80 0.04 0.47
N GLY A 75 15.88 -0.74 -0.10
CA GLY A 75 14.62 -1.12 0.52
C GLY A 75 13.91 -2.20 -0.28
N SER A 76 12.66 -2.47 0.09
CA SER A 76 11.80 -3.44 -0.62
C SER A 76 10.60 -2.73 -1.21
N GLY A 77 10.03 -3.33 -2.26
CA GLY A 77 8.77 -2.92 -2.84
C GLY A 77 7.94 -4.13 -3.25
N VAL A 78 6.66 -3.89 -3.54
CA VAL A 78 5.76 -4.88 -4.09
C VAL A 78 5.23 -4.35 -5.41
N VAL A 79 5.38 -5.13 -6.48
CA VAL A 79 4.72 -4.84 -7.76
C VAL A 79 3.22 -5.03 -7.57
N VAL A 80 2.42 -4.03 -7.94
CA VAL A 80 0.95 -4.00 -7.73
C VAL A 80 0.16 -3.91 -9.03
N SER A 81 0.83 -3.91 -10.18
CA SER A 81 0.21 -3.92 -11.50
C SER A 81 1.03 -4.67 -12.54
N GLU A 82 0.37 -5.15 -13.59
CA GLU A 82 1.01 -5.86 -14.71
C GLU A 82 2.04 -4.99 -15.45
N ASP A 83 1.80 -3.68 -15.54
CA ASP A 83 2.67 -2.71 -16.22
C ASP A 83 3.82 -2.18 -15.33
N GLY A 84 4.01 -2.73 -14.13
CA GLY A 84 5.22 -2.52 -13.34
C GLY A 84 5.14 -1.35 -12.34
N LEU A 85 3.96 -1.02 -11.87
CA LEU A 85 3.77 -0.10 -10.75
C LEU A 85 4.16 -0.81 -9.45
N ILE A 86 4.95 -0.14 -8.61
CA ILE A 86 5.49 -0.68 -7.35
C ILE A 86 5.07 0.22 -6.19
N LEU A 87 4.55 -0.40 -5.14
CA LEU A 87 4.30 0.22 -3.84
C LEU A 87 5.47 -0.04 -2.89
N THR A 88 5.92 1.00 -2.20
CA THR A 88 6.97 0.93 -1.16
C THR A 88 6.73 2.01 -0.10
N ALA A 89 7.61 2.09 0.90
CA ALA A 89 7.56 3.12 1.92
C ALA A 89 8.16 4.44 1.42
N ALA A 90 7.67 5.57 1.93
CA ALA A 90 8.17 6.89 1.55
C ALA A 90 9.62 7.12 1.98
N HIS A 91 10.02 6.61 3.15
CA HIS A 91 11.40 6.72 3.63
C HIS A 91 12.41 5.91 2.77
N VAL A 92 11.94 4.90 2.03
CA VAL A 92 12.78 4.13 1.11
C VAL A 92 13.17 5.00 -0.08
N THR A 93 12.19 5.61 -0.75
CA THR A 93 12.43 6.43 -1.95
C THR A 93 13.07 7.77 -1.64
N SER A 94 12.87 8.34 -0.44
CA SER A 94 13.59 9.54 0.00
C SER A 94 15.12 9.36 0.05
N SER A 95 15.57 8.11 0.18
CA SER A 95 16.99 7.74 0.18
C SER A 95 17.54 7.45 -1.23
N MET A 96 16.74 7.65 -2.29
CA MET A 96 17.07 7.30 -3.68
C MET A 96 16.81 8.48 -4.66
N PRO A 97 17.35 9.69 -4.41
CA PRO A 97 17.01 10.90 -5.17
C PRO A 97 17.39 10.83 -6.67
N ASN A 98 18.31 9.93 -7.03
CA ASN A 98 18.81 9.77 -8.40
C ASN A 98 18.06 8.68 -9.19
N GLY A 99 16.96 8.15 -8.65
CA GLY A 99 16.18 7.07 -9.22
C GLY A 99 16.57 5.68 -8.68
N VAL A 100 15.83 4.67 -9.14
CA VAL A 100 15.80 3.34 -8.53
C VAL A 100 16.24 2.28 -9.53
N ILE A 101 17.00 1.29 -9.07
CA ILE A 101 17.16 -0.01 -9.72
C ILE A 101 16.28 -1.01 -8.98
N VAL A 102 15.37 -1.63 -9.71
CA VAL A 102 14.47 -2.68 -9.23
C VAL A 102 15.14 -4.03 -9.51
N ILE A 103 15.29 -4.86 -8.49
CA ILE A 103 15.91 -6.19 -8.57
C ILE A 103 14.85 -7.23 -8.22
N PHE A 104 14.53 -8.10 -9.17
CA PHE A 104 13.60 -9.20 -9.01
C PHE A 104 14.25 -10.40 -8.30
N PRO A 105 13.47 -11.35 -7.76
CA PRO A 105 13.99 -12.53 -7.06
C PRO A 105 14.91 -13.42 -7.91
N ASP A 106 14.74 -13.41 -9.23
CA ASP A 106 15.59 -14.12 -10.20
C ASP A 106 16.94 -13.40 -10.47
N GLY A 107 17.13 -12.21 -9.91
CA GLY A 107 18.29 -11.35 -10.09
C GLY A 107 18.18 -10.37 -11.26
N THR A 108 17.10 -10.43 -12.05
CA THR A 108 16.84 -9.50 -13.15
C THR A 108 16.72 -8.08 -12.62
N ARG A 109 17.33 -7.13 -13.35
CA ARG A 109 17.37 -5.71 -12.96
C ARG A 109 16.61 -4.86 -13.95
N LYS A 110 15.83 -3.92 -13.43
CA LYS A 110 15.05 -2.94 -14.17
C LYS A 110 15.31 -1.54 -13.64
N THR A 111 15.11 -0.54 -14.48
CA THR A 111 15.16 0.86 -14.03
C THR A 111 13.77 1.28 -13.58
N GLY A 112 13.70 2.03 -12.49
CA GLY A 112 12.46 2.60 -11.95
C GLY A 112 12.57 4.11 -11.74
N GLU A 113 11.45 4.78 -11.94
CA GLU A 113 11.25 6.20 -11.62
C GLU A 113 10.29 6.37 -10.45
N ILE A 114 10.63 7.26 -9.52
CA ILE A 114 9.79 7.57 -8.37
C ILE A 114 8.67 8.51 -8.84
N LEU A 115 7.42 8.10 -8.67
CA LEU A 115 6.26 8.89 -9.08
C LEU A 115 5.86 9.93 -8.01
N GLY A 116 6.21 9.66 -6.75
CA GLY A 116 5.90 10.51 -5.61
C GLY A 116 5.78 9.73 -4.32
N ALA A 117 5.55 10.45 -3.23
CA ALA A 117 5.38 9.88 -1.89
C ALA A 117 4.35 10.68 -1.07
N ASP A 118 3.60 9.96 -0.23
CA ASP A 118 2.85 10.48 0.91
C ASP A 118 3.68 10.18 2.17
N TYR A 119 4.32 11.22 2.72
CA TYR A 119 5.15 11.10 3.92
C TYR A 119 4.36 10.94 5.21
N ASP A 120 3.09 11.38 5.25
CA ASP A 120 2.24 11.22 6.42
C ASP A 120 1.81 9.75 6.60
N ARG A 121 1.66 9.03 5.48
CA ARG A 121 1.31 7.60 5.44
C ARG A 121 2.51 6.66 5.22
N ASP A 122 3.70 7.22 5.09
CA ASP A 122 4.93 6.51 4.73
C ASP A 122 4.74 5.59 3.51
N ALA A 123 4.16 6.12 2.43
CA ALA A 123 3.87 5.38 1.20
C ALA A 123 4.45 6.07 -0.02
N SER A 124 4.99 5.32 -0.97
CA SER A 124 5.54 5.84 -2.22
C SER A 124 5.32 4.88 -3.39
N MET A 125 5.18 5.45 -4.58
CA MET A 125 5.02 4.71 -5.82
C MET A 125 6.27 4.84 -6.69
N VAL A 126 6.68 3.72 -7.28
CA VAL A 126 7.76 3.64 -8.28
C VAL A 126 7.21 2.98 -9.54
N GLN A 127 7.57 3.48 -10.72
CA GLN A 127 7.19 2.90 -12.01
C GLN A 127 8.41 2.26 -12.67
N ILE A 128 8.32 1.00 -13.07
CA ILE A 128 9.33 0.40 -13.95
C ILE A 128 9.26 1.06 -15.33
N THR A 129 10.41 1.52 -15.84
CA THR A 129 10.49 2.26 -17.11
C THR A 129 10.53 1.35 -18.34
N ASP A 130 11.01 0.12 -18.17
CA ASP A 130 11.06 -0.87 -19.25
C ASP A 130 9.64 -1.36 -19.53
N GLN A 131 9.24 -1.42 -20.80
CA GLN A 131 7.98 -2.07 -21.17
C GLN A 131 8.05 -3.58 -20.90
N GLY A 132 6.96 -4.14 -20.38
CA GLY A 132 6.86 -5.56 -20.09
C GLY A 132 5.61 -5.89 -19.28
N GLN A 133 5.41 -7.18 -19.05
CA GLN A 133 4.47 -7.68 -18.06
C GLN A 133 5.27 -8.16 -16.85
N TYR A 134 4.92 -7.65 -15.68
CA TYR A 134 5.61 -7.93 -14.44
C TYR A 134 4.73 -8.79 -13.52
N PRO A 135 5.31 -9.68 -12.71
CA PRO A 135 4.55 -10.43 -11.71
C PRO A 135 4.06 -9.51 -10.60
N PHE A 136 2.79 -9.61 -10.21
CA PHE A 136 2.13 -8.83 -9.16
C PHE A 136 1.14 -9.70 -8.35
#